data_AF-A0A5Q4T0F7-F1
#
_entry.id   AF-A0A5Q4T0F7-F1
#
_cell.length_a   1.000
_cell.length_b   1.000
_cell.length_c   1.000
_cell.angle_alpha   90.00
_cell.angle_beta   90.00
_cell.angle_gamma   90.00
#
_symmetry.space_group_name_H-M   'P 1'
#
loop_
_entity.id
_entity.type
_entity.pdbx_description
1 polymer ?
#
loop_
_entity_poly.entity_id
_entity_poly.type
_entity_poly.pdbx_seq_one_letter_code
_entity_poly.pdbx_strand_id
1 'polypeptide(L)'
;MAALLAPQGVGDASALVILEPSGKDVGAGGAGTPAAAEALADLANTVPAAAATFLDTGGTYDDLWDFVLRSAVPTGPAGDPARVTLANLVNDNRADFELMARARMGSVGDLYHPVLAEPADWLSEQGWTSASFRVGGHDPNPAPSPGVQIPHELPELEWRLIAARENIQPQRLWQEPELAAADRIQTETFADPDRVVDVTAKVAPAVTDTPSGVELSFQYRVIGLQRPWLRAHLCQLKGWAIPGLPAGRLSNGMAEGNPGILPVLTTRMLVVRNLAAKAHWSDTDRARAASAETLALGPFTLAGADRDGSVLTRQAPQVVAWLAAVLPACPPGEANDADTPAALGKVVSRGPLTVRSDHTTKAAMVGSLNAGQTVALACKVKGEPVDGNTVWYRLGQDPRGWAAARYIKNLGPVPPCPAP
;
A
#
# COMPACT_ATOMS: atom_id res chain seq x y z
N MET A 1 18.89 -20.27 7.05
CA MET A 1 18.99 -18.89 6.51
C MET A 1 18.05 -17.88 7.18
N ALA A 2 16.93 -18.28 7.80
CA ALA A 2 16.04 -17.35 8.53
C ALA A 2 16.71 -16.62 9.70
N ALA A 3 17.70 -17.23 10.37
CA ALA A 3 18.42 -16.61 11.48
C ALA A 3 19.52 -15.61 11.06
N LEU A 4 19.93 -15.57 9.78
CA LEU A 4 20.91 -14.59 9.27
C LEU A 4 20.24 -13.30 8.75
N LEU A 5 18.92 -13.18 8.88
CA LEU A 5 18.11 -12.11 8.30
C LEU A 5 17.31 -11.31 9.32
N ALA A 6 17.46 -11.51 10.63
CA ALA A 6 16.73 -10.69 11.60
C ALA A 6 17.42 -9.33 11.80
N PRO A 7 16.77 -8.18 11.52
CA PRO A 7 17.25 -6.90 12.03
C PRO A 7 17.09 -6.85 13.55
N GLN A 8 18.01 -6.15 14.22
CA GLN A 8 17.90 -5.81 15.64
C GLN A 8 16.60 -5.00 15.85
N GLY A 9 15.67 -5.52 16.66
CA GLY A 9 14.47 -4.78 17.09
C GLY A 9 13.12 -5.39 16.71
N VAL A 10 13.07 -6.48 15.94
CA VAL A 10 11.84 -7.26 15.72
C VAL A 10 12.10 -8.70 16.17
N GLY A 11 11.91 -8.98 17.47
CA GLY A 11 11.99 -10.34 17.99
C GLY A 11 10.93 -11.26 17.37
N ASP A 12 11.28 -12.52 17.10
CA ASP A 12 10.44 -13.67 16.70
C ASP A 12 9.14 -13.37 15.92
N ALA A 13 9.14 -12.39 15.02
CA ALA A 13 7.99 -12.08 14.19
C ALA A 13 8.03 -12.95 12.93
N SER A 14 6.92 -13.60 12.61
CA SER A 14 6.72 -14.26 11.33
C SER A 14 7.02 -13.27 10.20
N ALA A 15 7.91 -13.65 9.28
CA ALA A 15 8.25 -12.85 8.10
C ALA A 15 7.46 -13.35 6.89
N LEU A 16 6.88 -12.43 6.14
CA LEU A 16 6.13 -12.70 4.92
C LEU A 16 6.94 -12.25 3.71
N VAL A 17 6.99 -13.07 2.66
CA VAL A 17 7.47 -12.66 1.34
C VAL A 17 6.25 -12.31 0.50
N ILE A 18 6.20 -11.07 0.02
CA ILE A 18 5.10 -10.52 -0.78
C ILE A 18 5.63 -10.25 -2.18
N LEU A 19 5.17 -10.98 -3.18
CA LEU A 19 5.61 -10.84 -4.58
C LEU A 19 4.87 -9.71 -5.28
N GLU A 20 5.57 -8.88 -6.04
CA GLU A 20 4.91 -7.93 -6.93
C GLU A 20 4.17 -8.69 -8.04
N PRO A 21 2.93 -8.33 -8.42
CA PRO A 21 2.18 -9.06 -9.44
C PRO A 21 2.79 -8.92 -10.83
N SER A 22 3.47 -7.82 -11.11
CA SER A 22 4.11 -7.56 -12.41
C SER A 22 5.43 -6.82 -12.29
N GLY A 23 6.04 -6.78 -11.10
CA GLY A 23 7.19 -5.93 -10.81
C GLY A 23 6.79 -4.46 -10.67
N LYS A 24 7.55 -3.71 -9.88
CA LYS A 24 7.31 -2.28 -9.64
C LYS A 24 8.56 -1.47 -9.97
N ASP A 25 8.41 -0.47 -10.81
CA ASP A 25 9.55 0.32 -11.26
C ASP A 25 10.14 1.17 -10.13
N VAL A 26 11.47 1.14 -10.05
CA VAL A 26 12.22 2.08 -9.22
C VAL A 26 12.49 3.30 -10.09
N GLY A 27 11.78 4.40 -9.82
CA GLY A 27 11.90 5.63 -10.60
C GLY A 27 13.35 6.10 -10.75
N ALA A 28 13.67 6.76 -11.87
CA ALA A 28 15.03 7.10 -12.32
C ALA A 28 15.79 8.15 -11.46
N GLY A 29 15.37 8.39 -10.21
CA GLY A 29 16.04 9.31 -9.31
C GLY A 29 17.37 8.73 -8.84
N GLY A 30 18.50 9.30 -9.27
CA GLY A 30 19.82 8.93 -8.76
C GLY A 30 19.87 8.98 -7.23
N ALA A 31 20.47 7.97 -6.62
CA ALA A 31 20.58 7.84 -5.17
C ALA A 31 21.16 9.11 -4.53
N GLY A 32 20.60 9.53 -3.39
CA GLY A 32 21.11 10.66 -2.60
C GLY A 32 20.57 12.05 -2.97
N THR A 33 19.63 12.17 -3.92
CA THR A 33 18.91 13.42 -4.19
C THR A 33 17.63 13.52 -3.35
N PRO A 34 17.12 14.73 -3.02
CA PRO A 34 15.84 14.87 -2.31
C PRO A 34 14.66 14.25 -3.09
N ALA A 35 14.68 14.33 -4.42
CA ALA A 35 13.69 13.68 -5.28
C ALA A 35 13.75 12.14 -5.20
N ALA A 36 14.95 11.56 -5.10
CA ALA A 36 15.10 10.12 -4.91
C ALA A 36 14.67 9.67 -3.51
N ALA A 37 14.90 10.48 -2.49
CA ALA A 37 14.40 10.21 -1.13
C ALA A 37 12.87 10.23 -1.07
N GLU A 38 12.24 11.19 -1.76
CA GLU A 38 10.78 11.26 -1.91
C GLU A 38 10.24 10.06 -2.69
N ALA A 39 10.84 9.72 -3.83
CA ALA A 39 10.43 8.58 -4.64
C ALA A 39 10.57 7.24 -3.88
N LEU A 40 11.63 7.08 -3.07
CA LEU A 40 11.78 5.91 -2.21
C LEU A 40 10.70 5.87 -1.12
N ALA A 41 10.37 7.02 -0.52
CA ALA A 41 9.29 7.10 0.45
C ALA A 41 7.94 6.75 -0.19
N ASP A 42 7.62 7.28 -1.37
CA ASP A 42 6.38 6.96 -2.10
C ASP A 42 6.28 5.48 -2.47
N LEU A 43 7.41 4.89 -2.86
CA LEU A 43 7.51 3.48 -3.21
C LEU A 43 7.32 2.57 -1.99
N ALA A 44 8.03 2.86 -0.89
CA ALA A 44 8.12 1.99 0.26
C ALA A 44 7.09 2.29 1.35
N ASN A 45 6.48 3.48 1.39
CA ASN A 45 5.48 3.81 2.39
C ASN A 45 4.09 3.25 2.08
N THR A 46 3.86 2.65 0.90
CA THR A 46 2.64 1.91 0.62
C THR A 46 2.49 0.72 1.57
N VAL A 47 1.31 0.55 2.16
CA VAL A 47 1.01 -0.57 3.06
C VAL A 47 0.39 -1.71 2.25
N PRO A 48 1.07 -2.87 2.13
CA PRO A 48 0.48 -4.03 1.49
C PRO A 48 -0.46 -4.77 2.42
N ALA A 49 -1.42 -5.49 1.84
CA ALA A 49 -2.15 -6.53 2.55
C ALA A 49 -1.22 -7.67 2.99
N ALA A 50 -1.59 -8.38 4.05
CA ALA A 50 -0.93 -9.62 4.46
C ALA A 50 -1.30 -10.77 3.51
N ALA A 51 -0.63 -10.82 2.36
CA ALA A 51 -0.87 -11.79 1.30
C ALA A 51 0.43 -12.18 0.58
N ALA A 52 0.40 -13.28 -0.18
CA ALA A 52 1.55 -13.74 -0.96
C ALA A 52 1.90 -12.82 -2.14
N THR A 53 0.92 -12.05 -2.64
CA THR A 53 1.08 -11.09 -3.73
C THR A 53 0.77 -9.69 -3.23
N PHE A 54 1.51 -8.70 -3.74
CA PHE A 54 1.37 -7.31 -3.35
C PHE A 54 -0.01 -6.80 -3.76
N LEU A 55 -0.76 -6.37 -2.75
CA LEU A 55 -2.04 -5.69 -2.91
C LEU A 55 -1.98 -4.40 -2.09
N ASP A 56 -2.05 -3.27 -2.79
CA ASP A 56 -2.10 -1.96 -2.14
C ASP A 56 -3.42 -1.82 -1.37
N THR A 57 -3.31 -1.53 -0.07
CA THR A 57 -4.47 -1.27 0.79
C THR A 57 -5.07 0.12 0.56
N GLY A 58 -4.37 0.99 -0.18
CA GLY A 58 -4.71 2.39 -0.43
C GLY A 58 -4.23 3.34 0.68
N GLY A 59 -3.66 2.81 1.76
CA GLY A 59 -3.06 3.54 2.87
C GLY A 59 -1.54 3.51 2.85
N THR A 60 -0.94 4.48 3.53
CA THR A 60 0.51 4.60 3.68
C THR A 60 0.92 4.48 5.15
N TYR A 61 2.15 4.01 5.40
CA TYR A 61 2.68 3.81 6.74
C TYR A 61 2.67 5.11 7.55
N ASP A 62 2.96 6.26 6.93
CA ASP A 62 2.96 7.57 7.57
C ASP A 62 1.55 8.02 7.96
N ASP A 63 0.58 7.94 7.05
CA ASP A 63 -0.83 8.30 7.32
C ASP A 63 -1.44 7.44 8.43
N LEU A 64 -1.17 6.13 8.42
CA LEU A 64 -1.70 5.20 9.41
C LEU A 64 -0.99 5.35 10.75
N TRP A 65 0.32 5.62 10.75
CA TRP A 65 1.06 5.82 11.99
C TRP A 65 0.73 7.17 12.65
N ASP A 66 0.51 8.23 11.87
CA ASP A 66 -0.02 9.50 12.38
C ASP A 66 -1.37 9.29 13.09
N PHE A 67 -2.28 8.52 12.47
CA PHE A 67 -3.55 8.14 13.10
C PHE A 67 -3.34 7.45 14.44
N VAL A 68 -2.45 6.45 14.50
CA VAL A 68 -2.15 5.72 15.74
C VAL A 68 -1.64 6.67 16.81
N LEU A 69 -0.66 7.52 16.49
CA LEU A 69 -0.04 8.43 17.46
C LEU A 69 -0.98 9.54 17.95
N ARG A 70 -1.86 10.04 17.08
CA ARG A 70 -2.85 11.06 17.46
C ARG A 70 -4.02 10.48 18.25
N SER A 71 -4.35 9.20 18.04
CA SER A 71 -5.54 8.57 18.62
C SER A 71 -5.24 7.64 19.79
N ALA A 72 -3.96 7.32 20.06
CA ALA A 72 -3.57 6.48 21.18
C ALA A 72 -3.83 7.19 22.52
N VAL A 73 -4.62 6.55 23.38
CA VAL A 73 -4.98 7.02 24.71
C VAL A 73 -4.48 6.01 25.77
N PRO A 74 -3.68 6.44 26.76
CA PRO A 74 -3.31 5.60 27.89
C PRO A 74 -4.54 5.20 28.71
N THR A 75 -4.65 3.91 29.03
CA THR A 75 -5.70 3.32 29.86
C THR A 75 -5.20 3.08 31.29
N GLY A 76 -6.12 2.82 32.22
CA GLY A 76 -5.82 2.60 33.64
C GLY A 76 -6.15 3.80 34.56
N PRO A 77 -5.95 3.68 35.88
CA PRO A 77 -6.33 4.70 36.86
C PRO A 77 -5.58 6.02 36.68
N ALA A 78 -6.23 7.14 37.02
CA ALA A 78 -5.54 8.43 37.08
C ALA A 78 -4.47 8.40 38.19
N GLY A 79 -3.25 8.87 37.89
CA GLY A 79 -2.12 8.88 38.82
C GLY A 79 -1.25 7.61 38.83
N ASP A 80 -1.60 6.58 38.06
CA ASP A 80 -0.74 5.40 37.87
C ASP A 80 0.58 5.79 37.15
N PRO A 81 1.77 5.56 37.75
CA PRO A 81 3.05 5.84 37.10
C PRO A 81 3.23 5.16 35.74
N ALA A 82 2.67 3.96 35.54
CA ALA A 82 2.74 3.25 34.27
C ALA A 82 1.93 3.97 33.17
N ARG A 83 0.74 4.48 33.53
CA ARG A 83 -0.09 5.29 32.64
C ARG A 83 0.61 6.59 32.24
N VAL A 84 1.25 7.27 33.20
CA VAL A 84 2.00 8.52 32.94
C VAL A 84 3.19 8.25 32.02
N THR A 85 3.95 7.17 32.27
CA THR A 85 5.09 6.77 31.44
C THR A 85 4.66 6.51 29.99
N LEU A 86 3.55 5.80 29.80
CA LEU A 86 3.01 5.53 28.48
C LEU A 86 2.51 6.79 27.78
N ALA A 87 1.88 7.71 28.52
CA ALA A 87 1.47 9.01 27.98
C ALA A 87 2.66 9.80 27.43
N ASN A 88 3.76 9.86 28.19
CA ASN A 88 4.99 10.52 27.77
C ASN A 88 5.58 9.85 26.52
N LEU A 89 5.67 8.51 26.51
CA LEU A 89 6.16 7.77 25.35
C LEU A 89 5.35 8.05 24.07
N VAL A 90 4.01 8.07 24.16
CA VAL A 90 3.15 8.39 23.01
C VAL A 90 3.36 9.84 22.56
N ASN A 91 3.47 10.79 23.50
CA ASN A 91 3.74 12.19 23.18
C ASN A 91 5.11 12.38 22.52
N ASP A 92 6.15 11.71 23.02
CA ASP A 92 7.51 11.76 22.47
C ASP A 92 7.54 11.16 21.06
N ASN A 93 6.88 10.01 20.87
CA ASN A 93 6.75 9.40 19.54
C ASN A 93 6.02 10.31 18.55
N ARG A 94 4.98 11.03 18.99
CA ARG A 94 4.28 12.02 18.16
C ARG A 94 5.17 13.19 17.80
N ALA A 95 5.92 13.73 18.76
CA ALA A 95 6.86 14.81 18.51
C ALA A 95 7.97 14.39 17.52
N ASP A 96 8.56 13.20 17.72
CA ASP A 96 9.55 12.63 16.81
C ASP A 96 8.97 12.44 15.40
N PHE A 97 7.74 11.93 15.29
CA PHE A 97 7.05 11.78 14.01
C PHE A 97 6.87 13.12 13.29
N GLU A 98 6.42 14.17 14.00
CA GLU A 98 6.23 15.50 13.43
C GLU A 98 7.57 16.14 13.01
N LEU A 99 8.63 15.98 13.80
CA LEU A 99 9.96 16.53 13.51
C LEU A 99 10.68 15.85 12.34
N MET A 100 10.33 14.59 12.06
CA MET A 100 10.92 13.81 10.97
C MET A 100 10.22 14.01 9.62
N ALA A 101 9.11 14.74 9.57
CA ALA A 101 8.46 15.11 8.32
C ALA A 101 9.38 15.99 7.45
N ARG A 102 9.31 15.79 6.13
CA ARG A 102 10.07 16.52 5.12
C ARG A 102 9.13 17.17 4.12
N ALA A 103 9.46 18.38 3.69
CA ALA A 103 8.73 19.03 2.60
C ALA A 103 8.97 18.28 1.29
N ARG A 104 7.90 18.03 0.54
CA ARG A 104 7.98 17.51 -0.83
C ARG A 104 8.55 18.56 -1.76
N MET A 105 9.26 18.11 -2.79
CA MET A 105 9.81 19.03 -3.79
C MET A 105 8.70 19.53 -4.72
N GLY A 106 8.53 20.85 -4.83
CA GLY A 106 7.56 21.45 -5.75
C GLY A 106 6.12 21.54 -5.24
N SER A 107 5.82 20.98 -4.06
CA SER A 107 4.54 21.14 -3.37
C SER A 107 4.69 21.99 -2.11
N VAL A 108 4.00 23.14 -2.06
CA VAL A 108 3.98 23.99 -0.86
C VAL A 108 3.01 23.39 0.15
N GLY A 109 3.53 22.94 1.29
CA GLY A 109 2.73 22.43 2.42
C GLY A 109 2.54 20.91 2.44
N ASP A 110 2.89 20.20 1.36
CA ASP A 110 2.87 18.74 1.37
C ASP A 110 4.11 18.18 2.07
N LEU A 111 3.86 17.31 3.03
CA LEU A 111 4.90 16.63 3.81
C LEU A 111 4.93 15.14 3.47
N TYR A 112 6.10 14.53 3.66
CA TYR A 112 6.28 13.08 3.64
C TYR A 112 7.24 12.65 4.74
N HIS A 113 7.17 11.39 5.15
CA HIS A 113 8.14 10.82 6.09
C HIS A 113 9.17 9.95 5.37
N PRO A 114 10.48 10.19 5.57
CA PRO A 114 11.53 9.56 4.78
C PRO A 114 11.70 8.08 5.11
N VAL A 115 12.04 7.28 4.10
CA VAL A 115 12.50 5.89 4.27
C VAL A 115 14.00 5.86 4.00
N LEU A 116 14.78 5.31 4.93
CA LEU A 116 16.21 5.13 4.75
C LEU A 116 16.48 3.75 4.19
N ALA A 117 17.13 3.69 3.03
CA ALA A 117 17.59 2.44 2.44
C ALA A 117 18.92 2.01 3.05
N GLU A 118 19.07 0.72 3.28
CA GLU A 118 20.32 0.09 3.67
C GLU A 118 20.71 -0.99 2.66
N PRO A 119 21.87 -0.87 2.01
CA PRO A 119 22.83 0.24 2.12
C PRO A 119 22.30 1.52 1.45
N ALA A 120 22.79 2.69 1.89
CA ALA A 120 22.29 3.98 1.40
C ALA A 120 22.56 4.19 -0.11
N ASP A 121 23.59 3.55 -0.64
CA ASP A 121 23.98 3.55 -2.06
C ASP A 121 23.31 2.41 -2.85
N TRP A 122 22.13 1.93 -2.43
CA TRP A 122 21.52 0.71 -2.96
C TRP A 122 21.33 0.64 -4.48
N LEU A 123 21.27 1.79 -5.18
CA LEU A 123 21.22 1.90 -6.65
C LEU A 123 22.59 2.09 -7.32
N SER A 124 23.69 2.03 -6.58
CA SER A 124 25.04 2.11 -7.14
C SER A 124 25.33 0.92 -8.05
N GLU A 125 26.38 1.03 -8.88
CA GLU A 125 26.78 -0.06 -9.78
C GLU A 125 27.37 -1.29 -9.07
N GLN A 126 27.66 -1.18 -7.77
CA GLN A 126 28.32 -2.22 -6.98
C GLN A 126 27.34 -2.94 -6.05
N GLY A 127 27.74 -4.11 -5.54
CA GLY A 127 26.96 -4.84 -4.53
C GLY A 127 25.77 -5.64 -5.08
N TRP A 128 25.73 -5.90 -6.38
CA TRP A 128 24.72 -6.72 -7.03
C TRP A 128 25.19 -8.17 -7.20
N THR A 129 24.26 -9.12 -7.03
CA THR A 129 24.50 -10.56 -7.22
C THR A 129 23.80 -11.04 -8.48
N SER A 130 24.50 -11.77 -9.35
CA SER A 130 23.87 -12.37 -10.54
C SER A 130 23.13 -13.65 -10.20
N ALA A 131 21.96 -13.84 -10.82
CA ALA A 131 21.20 -15.08 -10.78
C ALA A 131 20.68 -15.43 -12.17
N SER A 132 20.57 -16.73 -12.44
CA SER A 132 19.93 -17.25 -13.65
C SER A 132 19.24 -18.57 -13.36
N PHE A 133 18.03 -18.74 -13.88
CA PHE A 133 17.28 -19.99 -13.79
C PHE A 133 16.34 -20.15 -14.98
N ARG A 134 15.88 -21.38 -15.22
CA ARG A 134 14.90 -21.69 -16.25
C ARG A 134 13.55 -22.03 -15.62
N VAL A 135 12.49 -21.52 -16.20
CA VAL A 135 11.10 -21.80 -15.81
C VAL A 135 10.41 -22.56 -16.94
N GLY A 136 9.88 -23.75 -16.63
CA GLY A 136 9.28 -24.63 -17.63
C GLY A 136 10.30 -25.34 -18.53
N GLY A 137 9.81 -26.22 -19.42
CA GLY A 137 10.64 -27.09 -20.25
C GLY A 137 11.20 -28.30 -19.50
N HIS A 138 11.81 -29.25 -20.23
CA HIS A 138 12.55 -30.37 -19.64
C HIS A 138 14.02 -29.94 -19.46
N ASP A 139 14.49 -29.81 -18.23
CA ASP A 139 15.90 -29.53 -17.94
C ASP A 139 16.67 -30.86 -17.81
N PRO A 140 17.56 -31.20 -18.77
CA PRO A 140 18.35 -32.43 -18.70
C PRO A 140 19.46 -32.38 -17.64
N ASN A 141 19.76 -31.21 -17.05
CA ASN A 141 20.79 -31.07 -16.02
C ASN A 141 20.45 -29.95 -15.01
N PRO A 142 19.53 -30.21 -14.07
CA PRO A 142 19.15 -29.22 -13.07
C PRO A 142 20.37 -28.80 -12.25
N ALA A 143 20.59 -27.49 -12.09
CA ALA A 143 21.60 -26.99 -11.17
C ALA A 143 21.35 -27.55 -9.76
N PRO A 144 22.40 -27.91 -9.00
CA PRO A 144 22.21 -28.38 -7.62
C PRO A 144 21.48 -27.29 -6.84
N SER A 145 20.34 -27.64 -6.26
CA SER A 145 19.54 -26.73 -5.46
C SER A 145 20.42 -26.12 -4.36
N PRO A 146 20.45 -24.78 -4.19
CA PRO A 146 20.97 -24.21 -2.96
C PRO A 146 20.19 -24.86 -1.82
N GLY A 147 20.89 -25.45 -0.85
CA GLY A 147 20.28 -26.17 0.27
C GLY A 147 19.38 -25.27 1.12
N VAL A 148 18.16 -25.05 0.65
CA VAL A 148 17.06 -24.38 1.33
C VAL A 148 16.05 -25.49 1.57
N GLN A 149 15.81 -25.81 2.84
CA GLN A 149 14.68 -26.65 3.21
C GLN A 149 13.40 -25.85 2.93
N ILE A 150 12.82 -26.10 1.75
CA ILE A 150 11.44 -25.73 1.43
C ILE A 150 10.55 -26.77 2.14
N PRO A 151 9.46 -26.39 2.83
CA PRO A 151 8.52 -27.33 3.42
C PRO A 151 8.11 -28.38 2.39
N HIS A 152 8.12 -29.65 2.78
CA HIS A 152 8.02 -30.81 1.88
C HIS A 152 6.61 -31.05 1.31
N GLU A 153 5.69 -30.11 1.50
CA GLU A 153 4.36 -30.09 0.90
C GLU A 153 4.17 -28.73 0.22
N LEU A 154 4.34 -28.71 -1.11
CA LEU A 154 3.68 -27.71 -1.94
C LEU A 154 2.18 -28.00 -1.84
N PRO A 155 1.32 -27.04 -1.48
CA PRO A 155 -0.11 -27.26 -1.66
C PRO A 155 -0.35 -27.53 -3.15
N GLU A 156 -1.10 -28.59 -3.47
CA GLU A 156 -1.59 -28.76 -4.84
C GLU A 156 -2.26 -27.45 -5.26
N LEU A 157 -1.89 -26.97 -6.45
CA LEU A 157 -2.49 -25.78 -7.04
C LEU A 157 -3.98 -26.06 -7.30
N GLU A 158 -4.83 -25.73 -6.34
CA GLU A 158 -6.27 -25.74 -6.52
C GLU A 158 -6.73 -24.42 -7.15
N TRP A 159 -7.40 -24.53 -8.29
CA TRP A 159 -8.12 -23.43 -8.92
C TRP A 159 -9.24 -22.94 -7.99
N ARG A 160 -9.06 -21.77 -7.36
CA ARG A 160 -10.19 -21.07 -6.74
C ARG A 160 -10.87 -20.17 -7.76
N LEU A 161 -12.03 -20.63 -8.23
CA LEU A 161 -12.98 -19.83 -8.98
C LEU A 161 -13.53 -18.73 -8.04
N ILE A 162 -13.19 -17.46 -8.30
CA ILE A 162 -13.98 -16.34 -7.79
C ILE A 162 -15.01 -16.04 -8.89
N ALA A 163 -16.29 -16.21 -8.56
CA ALA A 163 -17.38 -15.97 -9.49
C ALA A 163 -17.39 -14.50 -9.95
N ALA A 164 -17.16 -14.29 -11.24
CA ALA A 164 -17.50 -13.05 -11.93
C ALA A 164 -18.99 -13.07 -12.31
N ARG A 165 -19.65 -11.93 -12.19
CA ARG A 165 -20.91 -11.60 -12.88
C ARG A 165 -20.82 -10.16 -13.36
N GLU A 166 -21.41 -9.72 -14.47
CA GLU A 166 -21.79 -10.31 -15.77
C GLU A 166 -22.20 -9.07 -16.62
N ASN A 167 -21.64 -8.92 -17.82
CA ASN A 167 -22.05 -8.21 -19.07
C ASN A 167 -23.14 -7.10 -19.02
N ILE A 168 -23.05 -5.98 -19.77
CA ILE A 168 -23.26 -5.86 -21.24
C ILE A 168 -22.65 -4.56 -21.83
N GLN A 169 -22.34 -4.66 -23.13
CA GLN A 169 -21.54 -3.89 -24.10
C GLN A 169 -21.89 -2.42 -24.49
N PRO A 170 -20.97 -1.75 -25.25
CA PRO A 170 -20.99 -0.32 -25.57
C PRO A 170 -21.38 0.00 -27.03
N GLN A 171 -22.04 1.13 -27.31
CA GLN A 171 -21.86 1.86 -28.58
C GLN A 171 -22.04 3.39 -28.41
N ARG A 172 -20.94 4.12 -28.64
CA ARG A 172 -20.93 5.53 -29.09
C ARG A 172 -21.66 5.63 -30.41
N LEU A 173 -22.34 6.75 -30.68
CA LEU A 173 -22.38 7.36 -32.01
C LEU A 173 -22.98 8.79 -31.98
N TRP A 174 -22.23 9.72 -32.58
CA TRP A 174 -22.59 11.04 -33.12
C TRP A 174 -22.17 12.32 -32.38
N GLN A 175 -21.58 13.20 -33.21
CA GLN A 175 -20.71 14.36 -32.96
C GLN A 175 -21.48 15.70 -32.99
N GLU A 176 -20.83 16.75 -32.44
CA GLU A 176 -21.24 18.17 -32.37
C GLU A 176 -21.41 18.85 -33.75
N PRO A 177 -21.93 20.11 -33.77
CA PRO A 177 -20.97 21.21 -33.97
C PRO A 177 -21.22 22.51 -33.16
N GLU A 178 -20.08 23.02 -32.66
CA GLU A 178 -19.57 24.41 -32.52
C GLU A 178 -20.50 25.64 -32.44
N LEU A 179 -20.20 26.54 -31.48
CA LEU A 179 -19.59 27.86 -31.76
C LEU A 179 -19.20 28.67 -30.48
N ALA A 180 -17.88 28.87 -30.36
CA ALA A 180 -17.13 30.09 -29.99
C ALA A 180 -17.15 30.73 -28.57
N ALA A 181 -15.98 30.58 -27.92
CA ALA A 181 -15.10 31.57 -27.25
C ALA A 181 -15.61 32.37 -26.01
N ALA A 182 -14.87 32.55 -24.91
CA ALA A 182 -13.42 32.57 -24.70
C ALA A 182 -13.01 32.25 -23.23
N ASP A 183 -11.83 31.65 -23.08
CA ASP A 183 -10.79 31.66 -22.02
C ASP A 183 -11.14 31.72 -20.50
N ARG A 184 -10.39 31.11 -19.56
CA ARG A 184 -9.48 29.95 -19.45
C ARG A 184 -8.93 30.02 -18.01
N ILE A 185 -9.46 29.23 -17.07
CA ILE A 185 -8.69 28.65 -15.94
C ILE A 185 -9.24 27.23 -15.78
N GLN A 186 -8.38 26.23 -15.92
CA GLN A 186 -8.72 24.82 -15.88
C GLN A 186 -9.14 24.40 -14.48
N THR A 187 -10.45 24.33 -14.25
CA THR A 187 -11.08 23.47 -13.25
C THR A 187 -10.98 22.03 -13.72
N GLU A 188 -10.05 21.26 -13.15
CA GLU A 188 -10.17 19.82 -13.13
C GLU A 188 -11.38 19.47 -12.26
N THR A 189 -12.46 19.11 -12.94
CA THR A 189 -13.69 18.59 -12.36
C THR A 189 -13.37 17.29 -11.63
N PHE A 190 -13.26 17.36 -10.30
CA PHE A 190 -13.14 16.20 -9.43
C PHE A 190 -14.29 15.24 -9.71
N ALA A 191 -13.93 14.10 -10.30
CA ALA A 191 -14.82 13.02 -10.70
C ALA A 191 -15.80 12.61 -9.58
N ASP A 192 -16.97 12.18 -10.02
CA ASP A 192 -17.95 11.39 -9.28
C ASP A 192 -17.27 10.20 -8.57
N PRO A 193 -17.49 9.96 -7.27
CA PRO A 193 -16.91 8.83 -6.55
C PRO A 193 -17.42 7.45 -6.99
N ASP A 194 -18.46 7.35 -7.85
CA ASP A 194 -18.81 6.10 -8.56
C ASP A 194 -18.03 5.93 -9.88
N ARG A 195 -17.23 6.93 -10.28
CA ARG A 195 -16.31 6.85 -11.41
C ARG A 195 -14.93 6.45 -10.91
N VAL A 196 -14.81 5.15 -10.61
CA VAL A 196 -13.50 4.47 -10.63
C VAL A 196 -12.89 4.77 -12.00
N VAL A 197 -11.78 5.53 -12.02
CA VAL A 197 -10.94 5.59 -13.21
C VAL A 197 -10.45 4.17 -13.41
N ASP A 198 -11.01 3.53 -14.42
CA ASP A 198 -10.65 2.19 -14.85
C ASP A 198 -9.24 2.25 -15.41
N VAL A 199 -8.25 2.07 -14.53
CA VAL A 199 -6.90 1.67 -14.90
C VAL A 199 -6.82 0.16 -14.74
N THR A 200 -7.81 -0.60 -15.23
CA THR A 200 -7.54 -1.97 -15.63
C THR A 200 -7.05 -1.95 -17.06
N ALA A 201 -5.74 -1.73 -17.18
CA ALA A 201 -5.01 -2.49 -18.18
C ALA A 201 -5.45 -3.94 -18.01
N LYS A 202 -6.13 -4.47 -19.03
CA LYS A 202 -6.70 -5.81 -19.03
C LYS A 202 -5.54 -6.81 -19.03
N VAL A 203 -4.99 -7.11 -17.85
CA VAL A 203 -3.96 -8.15 -17.70
C VAL A 203 -4.66 -9.49 -17.84
N ALA A 204 -4.82 -9.95 -19.08
CA ALA A 204 -5.17 -11.34 -19.34
C ALA A 204 -3.92 -12.19 -19.09
N PRO A 205 -3.93 -13.14 -18.14
CA PRO A 205 -2.83 -14.07 -17.98
C PRO A 205 -2.68 -14.88 -19.28
N ALA A 206 -1.59 -14.63 -19.98
CA ALA A 206 -1.23 -15.30 -21.20
C ALA A 206 -0.37 -16.52 -20.84
N VAL A 207 -0.89 -17.74 -21.05
CA VAL A 207 -0.02 -18.93 -21.01
C VAL A 207 0.98 -18.79 -22.15
N THR A 208 2.27 -18.71 -21.81
CA THR A 208 3.36 -18.72 -22.78
C THR A 208 3.50 -20.11 -23.37
N ASP A 209 3.39 -20.23 -24.69
CA ASP A 209 3.55 -21.51 -25.39
C ASP A 209 5.01 -21.69 -25.81
N THR A 210 5.89 -21.85 -24.80
CA THR A 210 7.34 -22.02 -24.99
C THR A 210 7.75 -23.44 -24.55
N PRO A 211 7.79 -24.42 -25.47
CA PRO A 211 8.08 -25.83 -25.13
C PRO A 211 9.43 -26.05 -24.45
N SER A 212 10.39 -25.16 -24.69
CA SER A 212 11.74 -25.16 -24.11
C SER A 212 11.85 -24.40 -22.78
N GLY A 213 10.77 -23.81 -22.30
CA GLY A 213 10.76 -22.94 -21.14
C GLY A 213 11.35 -21.55 -21.42
N VAL A 214 11.40 -20.73 -20.37
CA VAL A 214 11.98 -19.39 -20.39
C VAL A 214 13.19 -19.36 -19.47
N GLU A 215 14.35 -18.96 -19.99
CA GLU A 215 15.55 -18.71 -19.21
C GLU A 215 15.58 -17.25 -18.77
N LEU A 216 15.57 -17.04 -17.45
CA LEU A 216 15.66 -15.72 -16.83
C LEU A 216 17.06 -15.53 -16.26
N SER A 217 17.66 -14.37 -16.53
CA SER A 217 18.90 -13.94 -15.90
C SER A 217 18.80 -12.47 -15.50
N PHE A 218 19.34 -12.13 -14.34
CA PHE A 218 19.31 -10.77 -13.81
C PHE A 218 20.35 -10.58 -12.71
N GLN A 219 20.56 -9.34 -12.33
CA GLN A 219 21.26 -8.96 -11.11
C GLN A 219 20.24 -8.60 -10.04
N TYR A 220 20.48 -8.99 -8.79
CA TYR A 220 19.60 -8.66 -7.67
C TYR A 220 20.37 -8.09 -6.47
N ARG A 221 19.66 -7.31 -5.65
CA ARG A 221 20.13 -6.80 -4.36
C ARG A 221 18.96 -6.73 -3.39
N VAL A 222 19.21 -7.10 -2.14
CA VAL A 222 18.22 -6.98 -1.05
C VAL A 222 18.49 -5.69 -0.31
N ILE A 223 17.47 -4.83 -0.22
CA ILE A 223 17.58 -3.50 0.37
C ILE A 223 16.81 -3.46 1.67
N GLY A 224 17.47 -3.12 2.77
CA GLY A 224 16.85 -2.83 4.06
C GLY A 224 16.10 -1.50 4.03
N LEU A 225 14.95 -1.46 4.70
CA LEU A 225 14.10 -0.28 4.79
C LEU A 225 13.97 0.10 6.25
N GLN A 226 14.44 1.29 6.61
CA GLN A 226 14.33 1.83 7.96
C GLN A 226 13.39 3.04 7.97
N ARG A 227 12.47 3.06 8.92
CA ARG A 227 11.53 4.17 9.16
C ARG A 227 11.73 4.68 10.59
N PRO A 228 12.66 5.62 10.84
CA PRO A 228 12.98 6.08 12.19
C PRO A 228 11.78 6.69 12.94
N TRP A 229 10.81 7.21 12.20
CA TRP A 229 9.57 7.81 12.68
C TRP A 229 8.48 6.78 13.02
N LEU A 230 8.63 5.51 12.60
CA LEU A 230 7.66 4.44 12.85
C LEU A 230 8.18 3.49 13.93
N ARG A 231 7.72 3.70 15.16
CA ARG A 231 8.11 2.87 16.32
C ARG A 231 7.06 1.82 16.65
N ALA A 232 7.02 0.76 15.83
CA ALA A 232 6.05 -0.34 15.93
C ALA A 232 6.07 -1.07 17.30
N HIS A 233 7.11 -0.90 18.12
CA HIS A 233 7.16 -1.44 19.48
C HIS A 233 6.00 -0.97 20.37
N LEU A 234 5.37 0.18 20.07
CA LEU A 234 4.15 0.62 20.75
C LEU A 234 3.05 -0.47 20.73
N CYS A 235 2.96 -1.25 19.65
CA CYS A 235 2.01 -2.37 19.53
C CYS A 235 2.32 -3.56 20.46
N GLN A 236 3.51 -3.62 21.06
CA GLN A 236 3.87 -4.65 22.04
C GLN A 236 3.59 -4.20 23.47
N LEU A 237 3.41 -2.89 23.69
CA LEU A 237 3.10 -2.33 24.99
C LEU A 237 1.62 -2.49 25.29
N LYS A 238 1.29 -2.77 26.56
CA LYS A 238 -0.10 -2.78 27.05
C LYS A 238 -0.45 -1.42 27.66
N GLY A 239 -1.72 -1.25 28.05
CA GLY A 239 -2.14 -0.06 28.80
C GLY A 239 -2.47 1.15 27.93
N TRP A 240 -2.69 0.97 26.63
CA TRP A 240 -3.27 1.99 25.75
C TRP A 240 -4.35 1.39 24.86
N ALA A 241 -5.20 2.26 24.33
CA ALA A 241 -6.22 1.92 23.35
C ALA A 241 -6.37 3.07 22.35
N ILE A 242 -7.11 2.84 21.28
CA ILE A 242 -7.57 3.89 20.38
C ILE A 242 -9.08 3.99 20.56
N PRO A 243 -9.65 5.14 20.99
CA PRO A 243 -11.08 5.33 21.13
C PRO A 243 -11.85 4.82 19.91
N GLY A 244 -12.83 3.96 20.19
CA GLY A 244 -13.60 3.25 19.21
C GLY A 244 -12.91 2.03 18.59
N LEU A 245 -11.61 2.05 18.33
CA LEU A 245 -10.97 0.96 17.58
C LEU A 245 -10.81 -0.30 18.46
N PRO A 246 -11.30 -1.48 18.03
CA PRO A 246 -11.20 -2.69 18.84
C PRO A 246 -9.77 -3.23 18.86
N ALA A 247 -9.46 -4.02 19.87
CA ALA A 247 -8.15 -4.67 19.99
C ALA A 247 -7.86 -5.51 18.73
N GLY A 248 -6.61 -5.46 18.26
CA GLY A 248 -6.18 -6.20 17.07
C GLY A 248 -6.67 -5.65 15.73
N ARG A 249 -7.34 -4.49 15.68
CA ARG A 249 -7.85 -3.93 14.42
C ARG A 249 -6.77 -3.33 13.50
N LEU A 250 -5.67 -2.83 14.05
CA LEU A 250 -4.51 -2.42 13.25
C LEU A 250 -3.84 -3.65 12.65
N SER A 251 -3.62 -4.67 13.48
CA SER A 251 -3.14 -6.00 13.08
C SER A 251 -3.60 -7.02 14.10
N ASN A 252 -3.98 -8.21 13.66
CA ASN A 252 -4.30 -9.33 14.55
C ASN A 252 -3.09 -10.19 14.92
N GLY A 253 -1.88 -9.84 14.44
CA GLY A 253 -0.66 -10.61 14.71
C GLY A 253 -0.45 -11.85 13.83
N MET A 254 -1.33 -12.11 12.85
CA MET A 254 -1.24 -13.28 11.99
C MET A 254 -0.62 -12.93 10.62
N ALA A 255 0.14 -13.88 10.06
CA ALA A 255 0.74 -13.75 8.73
C ALA A 255 -0.28 -13.96 7.60
N GLU A 256 -1.30 -14.79 7.84
CA GLU A 256 -2.41 -15.06 6.93
C GLU A 256 -3.73 -14.68 7.58
N GLY A 257 -4.71 -14.25 6.78
CA GLY A 257 -6.04 -13.89 7.30
C GLY A 257 -6.00 -12.70 8.26
N ASN A 258 -5.10 -11.75 8.04
CA ASN A 258 -5.00 -10.51 8.81
C ASN A 258 -5.71 -9.36 8.08
N PRO A 259 -6.96 -9.03 8.45
CA PRO A 259 -7.73 -7.94 7.83
C PRO A 259 -7.37 -6.57 8.44
N GLY A 260 -6.26 -6.48 9.17
CA GLY A 260 -5.81 -5.27 9.81
C GLY A 260 -5.50 -4.18 8.80
N ILE A 261 -5.72 -2.93 9.19
CA ILE A 261 -5.39 -1.74 8.38
C ILE A 261 -3.87 -1.52 8.26
N LEU A 262 -3.09 -2.02 9.21
CA LEU A 262 -1.64 -2.01 9.24
C LEU A 262 -1.11 -3.41 9.59
N PRO A 263 -1.31 -4.40 8.71
CA PRO A 263 -1.14 -5.81 9.08
C PRO A 263 0.33 -6.23 9.12
N VAL A 264 1.16 -5.63 8.25
CA VAL A 264 2.58 -5.94 8.10
C VAL A 264 3.40 -4.67 7.90
N LEU A 265 4.68 -4.70 8.28
CA LEU A 265 5.67 -3.66 8.03
C LEU A 265 6.70 -4.15 7.03
N THR A 266 6.79 -3.55 5.82
CA THR A 266 7.84 -3.89 4.86
C THR A 266 9.20 -3.46 5.42
N THR A 267 10.07 -4.44 5.66
CA THR A 267 11.41 -4.22 6.25
C THR A 267 12.51 -4.34 5.22
N ARG A 268 12.26 -5.06 4.12
CA ARG A 268 13.18 -5.13 2.98
C ARG A 268 12.43 -5.21 1.66
N MET A 269 13.13 -4.86 0.59
CA MET A 269 12.70 -5.11 -0.78
C MET A 269 13.77 -5.87 -1.56
N LEU A 270 13.35 -6.77 -2.44
CA LEU A 270 14.19 -7.43 -3.42
C LEU A 270 14.10 -6.65 -4.73
N VAL A 271 15.23 -6.04 -5.11
CA VAL A 271 15.35 -5.25 -6.34
C VAL A 271 16.15 -6.07 -7.34
N VAL A 272 15.71 -6.07 -8.59
CA VAL A 272 16.44 -6.67 -9.72
C VAL A 272 16.71 -5.65 -10.81
N ARG A 273 17.79 -5.83 -11.56
CA ARG A 273 18.16 -5.03 -12.73
C ARG A 273 18.81 -5.90 -13.79
N ASN A 274 19.03 -5.36 -14.98
CA ASN A 274 19.67 -6.06 -16.10
C ASN A 274 18.99 -7.41 -16.38
N LEU A 275 17.65 -7.38 -16.37
CA LEU A 275 16.83 -8.55 -16.62
C LEU A 275 16.93 -8.95 -18.09
N ALA A 276 17.19 -10.22 -18.35
CA ALA A 276 17.11 -10.82 -19.67
C ALA A 276 16.26 -12.09 -19.60
N ALA A 277 15.21 -12.13 -20.42
CA ALA A 277 14.34 -13.28 -20.61
C ALA A 277 14.57 -13.86 -22.00
N LYS A 278 15.11 -15.08 -22.07
CA LYS A 278 15.40 -15.78 -23.31
C LYS A 278 14.45 -16.97 -23.46
N ALA A 279 13.76 -17.03 -24.59
CA ALA A 279 12.89 -18.16 -24.91
C ALA A 279 12.70 -18.31 -26.42
N HIS A 280 12.16 -19.46 -26.83
CA HIS A 280 11.63 -19.64 -28.17
C HIS A 280 10.19 -19.10 -28.22
N TRP A 281 10.04 -17.78 -28.37
CA TRP A 281 8.74 -17.11 -28.40
C TRP A 281 7.86 -17.56 -29.57
N SER A 282 6.66 -18.04 -29.29
CA SER A 282 5.67 -18.38 -30.33
C SER A 282 5.12 -17.12 -31.02
N ASP A 283 4.49 -17.27 -32.19
CA ASP A 283 3.80 -16.17 -32.86
C ASP A 283 2.65 -15.61 -32.01
N THR A 284 1.99 -16.49 -31.25
CA THR A 284 0.95 -16.11 -30.28
C THR A 284 1.52 -15.22 -29.18
N ASP A 285 2.68 -15.58 -28.61
CA ASP A 285 3.33 -14.78 -27.56
C ASP A 285 3.77 -13.42 -28.10
N ARG A 286 4.31 -13.39 -29.32
CA ARG A 286 4.67 -12.14 -30.01
C ARG A 286 3.46 -11.24 -30.22
N ALA A 287 2.33 -11.79 -30.68
CA ALA A 287 1.10 -11.03 -30.90
C ALA A 287 0.51 -10.48 -29.58
N ARG A 288 0.55 -11.27 -28.50
CA ARG A 288 0.14 -10.83 -27.16
C ARG A 288 1.05 -9.73 -26.63
N ALA A 289 2.37 -9.88 -26.75
CA ALA A 289 3.34 -8.86 -26.34
C ALA A 289 3.23 -7.54 -27.13
N ALA A 290 2.73 -7.59 -28.36
CA ALA A 290 2.50 -6.40 -29.18
C ALA A 290 1.21 -5.64 -28.81
N SER A 291 0.22 -6.34 -28.23
CA SER A 291 -1.10 -5.79 -27.87
C SER A 291 -1.27 -5.55 -26.37
N ALA A 292 -0.35 -6.04 -25.55
CA ALA A 292 -0.40 -5.89 -24.10
C ALA A 292 -0.01 -4.47 -23.66
N GLU A 293 -0.82 -3.88 -22.78
CA GLU A 293 -0.49 -2.63 -22.10
C GLU A 293 0.65 -2.82 -21.08
N THR A 294 0.76 -4.01 -20.50
CA THR A 294 1.85 -4.38 -19.60
C THR A 294 2.32 -5.79 -19.93
N LEU A 295 3.62 -5.95 -20.17
CA LEU A 295 4.25 -7.23 -20.42
C LEU A 295 5.05 -7.63 -19.17
N ALA A 296 4.74 -8.77 -18.57
CA ALA A 296 5.44 -9.28 -17.39
C ALA A 296 5.51 -10.81 -17.40
N LEU A 297 6.52 -11.36 -16.71
CA LEU A 297 6.67 -12.78 -16.42
C LEU A 297 6.69 -12.96 -14.91
N GLY A 298 5.54 -13.31 -14.32
CA GLY A 298 5.39 -13.31 -12.87
C GLY A 298 5.75 -11.94 -12.29
N PRO A 299 6.64 -11.85 -11.28
CA PRO A 299 6.98 -10.57 -10.65
C PRO A 299 7.94 -9.70 -11.46
N PHE A 300 8.28 -10.09 -12.69
CA PHE A 300 9.24 -9.38 -13.53
C PHE A 300 8.52 -8.60 -14.64
N THR A 301 8.52 -7.27 -14.57
CA THR A 301 8.09 -6.43 -15.70
C THR A 301 9.12 -6.50 -16.82
N LEU A 302 8.61 -6.63 -18.04
CA LEU A 302 9.31 -6.49 -19.32
C LEU A 302 8.75 -5.30 -20.11
N ALA A 303 7.99 -4.41 -19.46
CA ALA A 303 7.57 -3.16 -20.06
C ALA A 303 8.80 -2.32 -20.46
N GLY A 304 8.82 -1.85 -21.71
CA GLY A 304 9.95 -1.13 -22.28
C GLY A 304 11.21 -1.98 -22.52
N ALA A 305 11.11 -3.31 -22.47
CA ALA A 305 12.24 -4.18 -22.79
C ALA A 305 12.64 -4.06 -24.27
N ASP A 306 13.95 -4.04 -24.52
CA ASP A 306 14.49 -4.18 -25.86
C ASP A 306 14.32 -5.63 -26.36
N ARG A 307 14.03 -5.78 -27.65
CA ARG A 307 13.66 -7.04 -28.28
C ARG A 307 14.73 -7.42 -29.30
N ASP A 308 15.66 -8.27 -28.90
CA ASP A 308 16.67 -8.83 -29.80
C ASP A 308 16.41 -10.32 -30.05
N GLY A 309 15.70 -10.60 -31.14
CA GLY A 309 15.38 -11.96 -31.59
C GLY A 309 14.61 -12.79 -30.55
N SER A 310 15.35 -13.62 -29.81
CA SER A 310 14.82 -14.52 -28.76
C SER A 310 14.95 -13.99 -27.34
N VAL A 311 15.60 -12.82 -27.16
CA VAL A 311 15.90 -12.25 -25.85
C VAL A 311 15.16 -10.93 -25.67
N LEU A 312 14.44 -10.82 -24.55
CA LEU A 312 13.85 -9.58 -24.07
C LEU A 312 14.74 -9.04 -22.94
N THR A 313 15.28 -7.82 -23.10
CA THR A 313 16.20 -7.25 -22.09
C THR A 313 15.69 -5.94 -21.50
N ARG A 314 15.84 -5.79 -20.19
CA ARG A 314 15.45 -4.59 -19.45
C ARG A 314 16.52 -4.22 -18.44
N GLN A 315 17.18 -3.09 -18.67
CA GLN A 315 18.26 -2.61 -17.81
C GLN A 315 17.73 -1.97 -16.51
N ALA A 316 16.57 -1.30 -16.58
CA ALA A 316 16.02 -0.53 -15.48
C ALA A 316 15.76 -1.40 -14.22
N PRO A 317 16.06 -0.87 -13.01
CA PRO A 317 15.77 -1.56 -11.76
C PRO A 317 14.27 -1.67 -11.50
N GLN A 318 13.85 -2.75 -10.86
CA GLN A 318 12.48 -3.00 -10.44
C GLN A 318 12.45 -3.77 -9.12
N VAL A 319 11.46 -3.47 -8.28
CA VAL A 319 11.12 -4.30 -7.12
C VAL A 319 10.31 -5.49 -7.60
N VAL A 320 10.67 -6.69 -7.15
CA VAL A 320 9.96 -7.94 -7.50
C VAL A 320 9.35 -8.63 -6.29
N ALA A 321 9.83 -8.29 -5.09
CA ALA A 321 9.29 -8.80 -3.85
C ALA A 321 9.60 -7.89 -2.66
N TRP A 322 8.82 -8.05 -1.60
CA TRP A 322 9.00 -7.40 -0.31
C TRP A 322 9.14 -8.44 0.78
N LEU A 323 10.00 -8.17 1.77
CA LEU A 323 9.98 -8.89 3.04
C LEU A 323 9.29 -8.01 4.05
N ALA A 324 8.22 -8.53 4.64
CA ALA A 324 7.42 -7.82 5.62
C ALA A 324 7.41 -8.56 6.95
N ALA A 325 7.55 -7.82 8.05
CA ALA A 325 7.33 -8.34 9.38
C ALA A 325 5.84 -8.22 9.73
N VAL A 326 5.24 -9.28 10.24
CA VAL A 326 3.86 -9.21 10.75
C VAL A 326 3.84 -8.30 11.99
N LEU A 327 2.98 -7.28 11.97
CA LEU A 327 2.80 -6.44 13.14
C LEU A 327 2.08 -7.25 14.23
N PRO A 328 2.51 -7.24 15.50
CA PRO A 328 1.80 -7.97 16.56
C PRO A 328 0.38 -7.43 16.75
N ALA A 329 -0.44 -8.15 17.54
CA ALA A 329 -1.80 -7.76 17.85
C ALA A 329 -1.86 -6.30 18.36
N CYS A 330 -2.53 -5.42 17.62
CA CYS A 330 -2.52 -3.98 17.82
C CYS A 330 -3.85 -3.35 17.37
N PRO A 331 -4.43 -2.37 18.09
CA PRO A 331 -4.03 -1.92 19.42
C PRO A 331 -4.25 -3.04 20.47
N PRO A 332 -3.64 -2.95 21.66
CA PRO A 332 -3.65 -4.01 22.67
C PRO A 332 -4.91 -4.00 23.56
N GLY A 333 -5.63 -2.88 23.64
CA GLY A 333 -6.80 -2.70 24.51
C GLY A 333 -8.05 -2.33 23.72
N GLU A 334 -9.21 -2.72 24.25
CA GLU A 334 -10.49 -2.16 23.83
C GLU A 334 -10.65 -0.78 24.46
N ALA A 335 -10.92 0.23 23.65
CA ALA A 335 -11.42 1.48 24.19
C ALA A 335 -12.82 1.21 24.78
N ASN A 336 -13.02 1.61 26.03
CA ASN A 336 -14.37 1.65 26.60
C ASN A 336 -15.15 2.75 25.86
N ASP A 337 -15.95 2.37 24.85
CA ASP A 337 -17.18 3.05 24.43
C ASP A 337 -17.90 2.31 23.29
N ALA A 338 -19.24 2.38 23.30
CA ALA A 338 -20.19 1.63 22.49
C ALA A 338 -20.32 2.05 21.00
N ASP A 339 -19.27 2.63 20.39
CA ASP A 339 -19.28 3.07 18.99
C ASP A 339 -17.96 2.67 18.29
N THR A 340 -17.91 1.43 17.81
CA THR A 340 -16.77 0.87 17.07
C THR A 340 -16.63 1.52 15.66
N PRO A 341 -15.52 2.20 15.30
CA PRO A 341 -15.15 2.58 13.97
C PRO A 341 -14.88 1.34 13.16
N ALA A 342 -15.60 1.24 12.05
CA ALA A 342 -15.48 0.11 11.17
C ALA A 342 -14.37 0.28 10.13
N ALA A 343 -13.94 1.51 9.83
CA ALA A 343 -12.85 1.80 8.90
C ALA A 343 -12.14 3.13 9.22
N LEU A 344 -11.04 3.41 8.52
CA LEU A 344 -10.37 4.72 8.51
C LEU A 344 -10.60 5.44 7.18
N GLY A 345 -10.43 6.75 7.18
CA GLY A 345 -10.38 7.58 5.97
C GLY A 345 -9.39 8.73 6.11
N LYS A 346 -8.82 9.19 4.99
CA LYS A 346 -7.94 10.35 4.91
C LYS A 346 -8.70 11.57 4.40
N VAL A 347 -8.60 12.70 5.09
CA VAL A 347 -9.19 13.97 4.65
C VAL A 347 -8.42 14.50 3.44
N VAL A 348 -9.10 14.64 2.31
CA VAL A 348 -8.52 15.07 1.02
C VAL A 348 -9.03 16.45 0.58
N SER A 349 -9.66 17.21 1.48
CA SER A 349 -10.03 18.60 1.22
C SER A 349 -8.80 19.51 1.11
N ARG A 350 -8.92 20.60 0.33
CA ARG A 350 -7.87 21.63 0.20
C ARG A 350 -7.66 22.46 1.48
N GLY A 351 -8.61 22.41 2.42
CA GLY A 351 -8.56 23.13 3.69
C GLY A 351 -9.29 22.33 4.79
N PRO A 352 -9.49 22.91 5.98
CA PRO A 352 -10.16 22.22 7.07
C PRO A 352 -11.57 21.76 6.68
N LEU A 353 -11.86 20.48 6.90
CA LEU A 353 -13.15 19.87 6.67
C LEU A 353 -14.03 20.05 7.91
N THR A 354 -15.18 20.70 7.76
CA THR A 354 -16.14 20.91 8.85
C THR A 354 -16.77 19.59 9.31
N VAL A 355 -16.80 19.36 10.62
CA VAL A 355 -17.57 18.30 11.27
C VAL A 355 -18.87 18.89 11.79
N ARG A 356 -19.98 18.22 11.51
CA ARG A 356 -21.33 18.70 11.79
C ARG A 356 -22.09 17.80 12.75
N SER A 357 -23.05 18.36 13.47
CA SER A 357 -23.90 17.59 14.39
C SER A 357 -24.82 16.60 13.69
N ASP A 358 -25.08 16.80 12.40
CA ASP A 358 -25.93 15.93 11.57
C ASP A 358 -25.43 15.88 10.11
N HIS A 359 -25.93 14.92 9.32
CA HIS A 359 -25.53 14.61 7.94
C HIS A 359 -26.10 15.60 6.88
N THR A 360 -26.02 16.90 7.19
CA THR A 360 -26.42 18.04 6.35
C THR A 360 -25.51 19.24 6.59
N THR A 361 -25.24 20.02 5.54
CA THR A 361 -24.49 21.28 5.59
C THR A 361 -25.16 22.37 6.44
N LYS A 362 -26.43 22.21 6.80
CA LYS A 362 -27.19 23.14 7.65
C LYS A 362 -27.04 22.84 9.15
N ALA A 363 -26.55 21.66 9.50
CA ALA A 363 -26.35 21.27 10.88
C ALA A 363 -25.21 22.07 11.54
N ALA A 364 -25.29 22.21 12.86
CA ALA A 364 -24.33 22.97 13.65
C ALA A 364 -22.92 22.40 13.45
N MET A 365 -21.93 23.29 13.34
CA MET A 365 -20.53 22.91 13.35
C MET A 365 -20.14 22.46 14.75
N VAL A 366 -19.64 21.24 14.87
CA VAL A 366 -19.17 20.65 16.14
C VAL A 366 -17.65 20.48 16.19
N GLY A 367 -16.97 20.68 15.06
CA GLY A 367 -15.51 20.63 14.98
C GLY A 367 -14.99 20.80 13.56
N SER A 368 -13.71 20.56 13.38
CA SER A 368 -13.03 20.55 12.07
C SER A 368 -11.95 19.48 12.02
N LEU A 369 -11.71 18.94 10.83
CA LEU A 369 -10.61 18.03 10.51
C LEU A 369 -9.61 18.72 9.59
N ASN A 370 -8.33 18.49 9.78
CA ASN A 370 -7.29 19.10 8.95
C ASN A 370 -7.16 18.39 7.60
N ALA A 371 -6.74 19.11 6.57
CA ALA A 371 -6.33 18.50 5.31
C ALA A 371 -5.21 17.48 5.55
N GLY A 372 -5.31 16.31 4.92
CA GLY A 372 -4.38 15.19 5.10
C GLY A 372 -4.60 14.35 6.36
N GLN A 373 -5.47 14.76 7.29
CA GLN A 373 -5.71 14.04 8.55
C GLN A 373 -6.37 12.68 8.30
N THR A 374 -5.84 11.62 8.91
CA THR A 374 -6.51 10.31 8.96
C THR A 374 -7.50 10.28 10.14
N VAL A 375 -8.71 9.81 9.88
CA VAL A 375 -9.84 9.78 10.81
C VAL A 375 -10.48 8.40 10.88
N ALA A 376 -11.07 8.04 12.03
CA ALA A 376 -11.87 6.84 12.17
C ALA A 376 -13.32 7.09 11.75
N LEU A 377 -13.87 6.16 10.99
CA LEU A 377 -15.21 6.21 10.43
C LEU A 377 -16.05 5.11 11.10
N ALA A 378 -17.03 5.52 11.90
CA ALA A 378 -18.02 4.64 12.53
C ALA A 378 -18.84 3.92 11.47
N CYS A 379 -19.50 4.68 10.61
CA CYS A 379 -20.42 4.16 9.62
C CYS A 379 -20.78 5.24 8.58
N LYS A 380 -21.52 4.85 7.54
CA LYS A 380 -21.98 5.75 6.47
C LYS A 380 -23.50 5.81 6.34
N VAL A 381 -24.01 7.00 6.00
CA VAL A 381 -25.43 7.24 5.66
C VAL A 381 -25.55 8.03 4.37
N LYS A 382 -26.75 8.02 3.78
CA LYS A 382 -27.14 8.98 2.73
C LYS A 382 -27.65 10.26 3.40
N GLY A 383 -27.21 11.41 2.93
CA GLY A 383 -27.55 12.73 3.43
C GLY A 383 -27.58 13.79 2.35
N GLU A 384 -27.44 15.06 2.76
CA GLU A 384 -27.46 16.18 1.82
C GLU A 384 -26.32 16.05 0.79
N PRO A 385 -26.58 16.25 -0.51
CA PRO A 385 -25.54 16.19 -1.52
C PRO A 385 -24.48 17.29 -1.31
N VAL A 386 -23.21 16.91 -1.31
CA VAL A 386 -22.06 17.82 -1.29
C VAL A 386 -21.19 17.52 -2.51
N ASP A 387 -21.09 18.48 -3.42
CA ASP A 387 -20.41 18.36 -4.73
C ASP A 387 -20.73 17.03 -5.46
N GLY A 388 -22.02 16.67 -5.50
CA GLY A 388 -22.52 15.47 -6.17
C GLY A 388 -22.42 14.18 -5.36
N ASN A 389 -21.78 14.18 -4.18
CA ASN A 389 -21.72 13.01 -3.30
C ASN A 389 -22.76 13.12 -2.18
N THR A 390 -23.63 12.12 -2.03
CA THR A 390 -24.68 12.07 -1.01
C THR A 390 -24.27 11.31 0.26
N VAL A 391 -23.07 10.74 0.29
CA VAL A 391 -22.61 9.94 1.43
C VAL A 391 -22.04 10.84 2.51
N TRP A 392 -22.41 10.56 3.76
CA TRP A 392 -21.85 11.17 4.95
C TRP A 392 -21.29 10.10 5.87
N TYR A 393 -20.15 10.40 6.50
CA TYR A 393 -19.52 9.52 7.47
C TYR A 393 -19.74 10.03 8.89
N ARG A 394 -20.14 9.13 9.78
CA ARG A 394 -20.11 9.36 11.23
C ARG A 394 -18.70 9.09 11.73
N LEU A 395 -18.12 10.03 12.46
CA LEU A 395 -16.77 9.88 13.02
C LEU A 395 -16.80 8.97 14.25
N GLY A 396 -15.83 8.06 14.33
CA GLY A 396 -15.66 7.11 15.44
C GLY A 396 -14.79 7.64 16.59
N GLN A 397 -14.30 8.87 16.48
CA GLN A 397 -13.44 9.54 17.44
C GLN A 397 -13.79 11.02 17.55
N ASP A 398 -13.18 11.71 18.52
CA ASP A 398 -13.35 13.16 18.66
C ASP A 398 -12.67 13.95 17.52
N PRO A 399 -13.31 15.02 16.99
CA PRO A 399 -14.65 15.49 17.34
C PRO A 399 -15.75 14.54 16.83
N ARG A 400 -16.68 14.14 17.71
CA ARG A 400 -17.83 13.32 17.29
C ARG A 400 -18.80 14.13 16.43
N GLY A 401 -19.23 13.55 15.31
CA GLY A 401 -20.17 14.18 14.38
C GLY A 401 -20.12 13.54 13.00
N TRP A 402 -20.56 14.30 12.00
CA TRP A 402 -20.68 13.89 10.60
C TRP A 402 -19.79 14.72 9.70
N ALA A 403 -19.13 14.06 8.75
CA ALA A 403 -18.31 14.70 7.72
C ALA A 403 -18.76 14.22 6.33
N ALA A 404 -18.75 15.13 5.35
CA ALA A 404 -19.13 14.81 3.98
C ALA A 404 -18.11 13.86 3.34
N ALA A 405 -18.57 12.72 2.80
CA ALA A 405 -17.68 11.71 2.20
C ALA A 405 -16.96 12.22 0.95
N ARG A 406 -17.46 13.30 0.34
CA ARG A 406 -16.80 14.00 -0.77
C ARG A 406 -15.33 14.30 -0.50
N TYR A 407 -15.00 14.61 0.75
CA TYR A 407 -13.68 15.10 1.14
C TYR A 407 -12.90 14.10 1.99
N ILE A 408 -13.29 12.82 2.00
CA ILE A 408 -12.61 11.75 2.74
C ILE A 408 -12.36 10.57 1.81
N LYS A 409 -11.08 10.22 1.60
CA LYS A 409 -10.66 8.98 0.91
C LYS A 409 -10.70 7.83 1.90
N ASN A 410 -11.51 6.80 1.65
CA ASN A 410 -11.53 5.62 2.49
C ASN A 410 -10.21 4.84 2.42
N LEU A 411 -9.74 4.38 3.58
CA LEU A 411 -8.60 3.47 3.73
C LEU A 411 -9.06 2.05 4.07
N GLY A 412 -10.36 1.79 3.93
CA GLY A 412 -10.99 0.51 4.20
C GLY A 412 -12.51 0.57 4.02
N PRO A 413 -13.21 -0.58 4.00
CA PRO A 413 -14.65 -0.63 3.80
C PRO A 413 -15.42 -0.04 4.99
N VAL A 414 -16.21 1.02 4.74
CA VAL A 414 -17.10 1.63 5.74
C VAL A 414 -18.51 1.00 5.63
N PRO A 415 -19.06 0.38 6.69
CA PRO A 415 -20.39 -0.19 6.72
C PRO A 415 -21.47 0.89 6.85
N PRO A 416 -22.72 0.58 6.44
CA PRO A 416 -23.86 1.46 6.70
C PRO A 416 -24.10 1.63 8.20
N CYS A 417 -24.61 2.79 8.62
CA CYS A 417 -24.99 2.98 10.02
C CYS A 417 -26.15 2.05 10.42
N PRO A 418 -26.21 1.60 11.69
CA PRO A 418 -27.36 0.85 12.19
C PRO A 418 -28.65 1.63 11.93
N ALA A 419 -29.72 0.91 11.61
CA ALA A 419 -31.05 1.52 11.56
C ALA A 419 -31.40 2.09 12.95
N PRO A 420 -32.05 3.26 13.02
CA PRO A 420 -32.45 3.88 14.28
C PRO A 420 -33.43 3.04 15.09
#